data_AF-A0A5C0B3D2-F1
#
_entry.id   AF-A0A5C0B3D2-F1
#
_cell.length_a   1.000
_cell.length_b   1.000
_cell.length_c   1.000
_cell.angle_alpha   90.00
_cell.angle_beta   90.00
_cell.angle_gamma   90.00
#
_symmetry.space_group_name_H-M   'P 1'
#
loop_
_entity.id
_entity.type
_entity.pdbx_description
1 polymer ?
#
loop_
_entity_poly.entity_id
_entity_poly.type
_entity_poly.pdbx_seq_one_letter_code
_entity_poly.pdbx_strand_id
1 'polypeptide(L)'
;MRLRDPALEFLASLPQFHLSKHGDYVIHLGSGTVVRRVVNPVDGPQLNLRWPGQSADVQVEVPVDTYVRYQQYEAERLGHPTGENPSLLEGLLRELGIVDPPARQ
;
A
#
# COMPACT_ATOMS: atom_id res chain seq x y z
N MET A 1 7.44 0.22 19.96
CA MET A 1 6.35 0.33 18.97
C MET A 1 6.96 0.88 17.68
N ARG A 2 7.36 -0.03 16.77
CA ARG A 2 8.01 0.14 15.45
C ARG A 2 7.56 -1.08 14.64
N LEU A 3 7.39 -1.08 13.32
CA LEU A 3 7.29 -0.04 12.31
C LEU A 3 5.88 -0.21 11.70
N ARG A 4 5.13 0.87 11.56
CA ARG A 4 3.97 0.85 10.68
C ARG A 4 4.52 0.68 9.26
N ASP A 5 4.04 -0.32 8.52
CA ASP A 5 4.51 -0.57 7.16
C ASP A 5 4.21 0.66 6.29
N PRO A 6 5.21 1.30 5.66
CA PRO A 6 4.99 2.56 4.95
C PRO A 6 4.04 2.44 3.76
N ALA A 7 3.90 1.24 3.18
CA ALA A 7 2.90 1.03 2.14
C ALA A 7 1.48 1.07 2.72
N LEU A 8 1.26 0.44 3.87
CA LEU A 8 -0.03 0.51 4.56
C LEU A 8 -0.33 1.93 5.08
N GLU A 9 0.68 2.69 5.51
CA GLU A 9 0.50 4.09 5.89
C GLU A 9 0.12 4.97 4.69
N PHE A 10 0.83 4.80 3.57
CA PHE A 10 0.50 5.50 2.34
C PHE A 10 -0.93 5.16 1.88
N LEU A 11 -1.27 3.87 1.80
CA LEU A 11 -2.62 3.44 1.43
C LEU A 11 -3.67 4.04 2.38
N ALA A 12 -3.42 4.04 3.69
CA ALA A 12 -4.31 4.64 4.69
C ALA A 12 -4.47 6.17 4.57
N SER A 13 -3.53 6.85 3.91
CA SER A 13 -3.64 8.29 3.61
C SER A 13 -4.59 8.58 2.44
N LEU A 14 -4.91 7.56 1.63
CA LEU A 14 -5.83 7.69 0.51
C LEU A 14 -7.29 7.63 1.00
N PRO A 15 -8.21 8.41 0.40
CA PRO A 15 -9.59 8.55 0.87
C PRO A 15 -10.41 7.25 0.80
N GLN A 16 -10.04 6.33 -0.09
CA GLN A 16 -10.73 5.06 -0.27
C GLN A 16 -10.29 3.97 0.71
N PHE A 17 -9.39 4.26 1.66
CA PHE A 17 -8.89 3.28 2.61
C PHE A 17 -9.14 3.66 4.06
N HIS A 18 -9.29 2.63 4.90
CA HIS A 18 -9.35 2.75 6.34
C HIS A 18 -8.28 1.88 6.99
N LEU A 19 -7.43 2.48 7.83
CA LEU A 19 -6.45 1.75 8.63
C LEU A 19 -7.14 1.04 9.79
N SER A 20 -6.87 -0.26 9.94
CA SER A 20 -7.29 -1.02 11.11
C SER A 20 -6.75 -0.40 12.42
N LYS A 21 -7.49 -0.57 13.52
CA LYS A 21 -7.08 -0.05 14.85
C LYS A 21 -5.71 -0.54 15.30
N HIS A 22 -5.31 -1.74 14.87
CA HIS A 22 -4.02 -2.35 15.22
C HIS A 22 -2.90 -1.99 14.22
N GLY A 23 -3.24 -1.35 13.09
CA GLY A 23 -2.28 -0.90 12.08
C GLY A 23 -1.64 -2.03 11.28
N ASP A 24 -2.23 -3.22 11.27
CA ASP A 24 -1.70 -4.43 10.63
C ASP A 24 -2.32 -4.69 9.24
N TYR A 25 -3.36 -3.94 8.87
CA TYR A 25 -4.00 -3.94 7.56
C TYR A 25 -4.76 -2.64 7.29
N VAL A 26 -5.05 -2.40 6.01
CA VAL A 26 -6.03 -1.41 5.55
C VAL A 26 -7.23 -2.11 4.90
N ILE A 27 -8.37 -1.44 4.89
CA ILE A 27 -9.60 -1.89 4.22
C ILE A 27 -9.90 -0.90 3.10
N HIS A 28 -10.06 -1.39 1.87
CA HIS A 28 -10.60 -0.59 0.78
C HIS A 28 -12.12 -0.42 0.98
N LEU A 29 -12.57 0.81 1.18
CA LEU A 29 -13.95 1.15 1.56
C LEU A 29 -14.97 0.81 0.48
N GLY A 30 -14.60 0.93 -0.80
CA GLY A 30 -15.51 0.67 -1.91
C GLY A 30 -15.77 -0.81 -2.19
N SER A 31 -14.86 -1.70 -1.78
CA SER A 31 -14.93 -3.14 -2.10
C SER A 31 -14.94 -4.05 -0.87
N GLY A 32 -14.64 -3.52 0.31
CA GLY A 32 -14.40 -4.31 1.51
C GLY A 32 -13.10 -5.13 1.48
N THR A 33 -12.22 -4.92 0.49
CA THR A 33 -10.98 -5.67 0.35
C THR A 33 -10.04 -5.36 1.50
N VAL A 34 -9.58 -6.39 2.22
CA VAL A 34 -8.54 -6.29 3.23
C VAL A 34 -7.18 -6.40 2.56
N VAL A 35 -6.29 -5.45 2.86
CA VAL A 35 -4.93 -5.40 2.32
C VAL A 35 -3.93 -5.53 3.45
N ARG A 36 -3.07 -6.54 3.36
CA ARG A 36 -2.04 -6.83 4.37
C ARG A 36 -0.67 -6.86 3.73
N ARG A 37 0.33 -6.45 4.49
CA ARG A 37 1.73 -6.68 4.11
C ARG A 37 2.07 -8.16 4.26
N VAL A 38 2.74 -8.73 3.26
CA VAL A 38 3.37 -10.04 3.36
C VAL A 38 4.83 -9.96 2.91
N VAL A 39 5.69 -10.73 3.58
CA VAL A 39 7.10 -10.82 3.22
C VAL A 39 7.27 -12.05 2.35
N ASN A 40 7.49 -11.83 1.05
CA ASN A 40 7.85 -12.89 0.12
C ASN A 40 9.37 -12.83 -0.11
N PRO A 41 10.14 -13.84 0.30
CA PRO A 41 11.61 -13.82 0.21
C PRO A 41 12.12 -13.98 -1.23
N VAL A 42 11.27 -14.40 -2.17
CA VAL A 42 11.64 -14.64 -3.58
C VAL A 42 11.28 -13.43 -4.44
N ASP A 43 10.05 -12.93 -4.28
CA ASP A 43 9.48 -11.91 -5.17
C ASP A 43 9.50 -10.50 -4.57
N GLY A 44 10.15 -10.35 -3.41
CA GLY A 44 10.30 -9.08 -2.72
C GLY A 44 9.03 -8.58 -2.04
N PRO A 45 8.85 -7.26 -1.92
CA PRO A 45 7.70 -6.66 -1.25
C PRO A 45 6.34 -6.94 -1.92
N GLN A 46 5.52 -7.79 -1.30
CA GLN A 46 4.15 -8.11 -1.73
C GLN A 46 3.07 -7.62 -0.73
N LEU A 47 1.85 -7.44 -1.25
CA LEU A 47 0.62 -7.24 -0.49
C LEU A 47 -0.31 -8.42 -0.73
N ASN A 48 -0.95 -8.91 0.33
CA ASN A 48 -2.03 -9.88 0.23
C ASN A 48 -3.38 -9.14 0.20
N LEU A 49 -4.17 -9.40 -0.84
CA LEU A 49 -5.52 -8.89 -1.03
C LEU A 49 -6.53 -9.98 -0.71
N ARG A 50 -7.53 -9.64 0.11
CA ARG A 50 -8.65 -10.54 0.43
C ARG A 50 -9.99 -9.84 0.29
N TRP A 51 -10.84 -10.35 -0.59
CA TRP A 51 -12.21 -9.86 -0.77
C TRP A 51 -13.17 -10.45 0.27
N PRO A 52 -14.30 -9.77 0.54
CA PRO A 52 -15.37 -10.33 1.37
C PRO A 52 -15.86 -11.67 0.81
N GLY A 53 -15.97 -12.69 1.68
CA GLY A 53 -16.42 -14.03 1.30
C GLY A 53 -15.37 -14.89 0.58
N GLN A 54 -14.18 -14.38 0.31
CA GLN A 54 -13.08 -15.17 -0.22
C GLN A 54 -12.60 -16.19 0.81
N SER A 55 -12.39 -17.43 0.35
CA SER A 55 -11.88 -18.51 1.18
C SER A 55 -10.44 -18.22 1.65
N ALA A 56 -10.09 -18.69 2.85
CA ALA A 56 -8.83 -18.36 3.52
C ALA A 56 -7.60 -19.01 2.87
N ASP A 57 -7.81 -20.04 2.05
CA ASP A 57 -6.79 -20.75 1.26
C ASP A 57 -6.42 -20.01 -0.02
N VAL A 58 -7.25 -19.08 -0.49
CA VAL A 58 -6.97 -18.29 -1.68
C VAL A 58 -6.17 -17.05 -1.29
N GLN A 59 -4.89 -17.03 -1.63
CA GLN A 59 -4.05 -15.86 -1.48
C GLN A 59 -3.87 -15.15 -2.82
N VAL A 60 -4.20 -13.86 -2.85
CA VAL A 60 -3.90 -12.99 -3.99
C VAL A 60 -2.79 -12.05 -3.57
N GLU A 61 -1.58 -12.33 -4.01
CA GLU A 61 -0.41 -11.50 -3.78
C GLU A 61 -0.19 -10.57 -4.96
N VAL A 62 0.08 -9.29 -4.66
CA VAL A 62 0.41 -8.27 -5.65
C VAL A 62 1.63 -7.50 -5.21
N PRO A 63 2.52 -7.10 -6.15
CA PRO A 63 3.65 -6.25 -5.81
C PRO A 63 3.18 -4.94 -5.16
N VAL A 64 3.86 -4.54 -4.09
CA VAL A 64 3.50 -3.35 -3.31
C VAL A 64 3.43 -2.11 -4.22
N ASP A 65 4.44 -1.93 -5.07
CA ASP A 65 4.57 -0.78 -5.96
C ASP A 65 3.45 -0.68 -6.98
N THR A 66 3.09 -1.82 -7.57
CA THR A 66 2.03 -1.94 -8.57
C THR A 66 0.69 -1.54 -7.96
N TYR A 67 0.37 -2.10 -6.78
CA TYR A 67 -0.88 -1.80 -6.10
C TYR A 67 -0.95 -0.36 -5.59
N VAL A 68 0.13 0.15 -5.01
CA VAL A 68 0.22 1.52 -4.49
C VAL A 68 0.02 2.54 -5.62
N ARG A 69 0.72 2.37 -6.76
CA ARG A 69 0.57 3.27 -7.92
C ARG A 69 -0.85 3.21 -8.50
N TYR A 70 -1.44 2.03 -8.57
CA TYR A 70 -2.83 1.90 -9.03
C TYR A 70 -3.81 2.62 -8.11
N GLN A 71 -3.67 2.47 -6.79
CA GLN A 71 -4.55 3.12 -5.82
C GLN A 71 -4.36 4.64 -5.77
N GLN A 72 -3.13 5.11 -5.98
CA GLN A 72 -2.85 6.52 -6.19
C GLN A 72 -3.61 7.04 -7.41
N TYR A 73 -3.48 6.38 -8.55
CA TYR A 73 -4.19 6.75 -9.78
C TYR A 73 -5.71 6.81 -9.59
N GLU A 74 -6.29 5.84 -8.88
CA GLU A 74 -7.73 5.86 -8.57
C GLU A 74 -8.13 7.03 -7.67
N ALA A 75 -7.31 7.38 -6.66
CA ALA A 75 -7.55 8.55 -5.83
C ALA A 75 -7.51 9.85 -6.65
N GLU A 76 -6.51 10.01 -7.53
CA GLU A 76 -6.36 11.16 -8.42
C GLU A 76 -7.56 11.28 -9.37
N ARG A 77 -8.01 10.16 -9.95
CA ARG A 77 -9.18 10.10 -10.83
C ARG A 77 -10.47 10.53 -10.13
N LEU A 78 -10.57 10.33 -8.81
CA LEU A 78 -11.70 10.75 -7.99
C LEU A 78 -11.61 12.21 -7.52
N GLY A 79 -10.61 12.97 -7.98
CA GLY A 79 -10.42 14.37 -7.61
C GLY A 79 -9.71 14.59 -6.28
N HIS A 80 -9.06 13.54 -5.75
CA HIS A 80 -8.18 13.64 -4.60
C HIS A 80 -6.73 13.64 -5.08
N PRO A 81 -6.15 14.80 -5.41
CA PRO A 81 -4.76 14.86 -5.79
C PRO A 81 -3.91 14.37 -4.62
N THR A 82 -3.23 13.24 -4.82
CA THR A 82 -2.26 12.65 -3.88
C THR A 82 -1.03 13.53 -3.62
N GLY A 83 -1.02 14.75 -4.17
CA GLY A 83 -0.04 15.80 -3.92
C GLY A 83 -0.01 16.35 -2.49
N GLU A 84 -0.87 15.89 -1.57
CA GLU A 84 -0.76 16.25 -0.15
C GLU A 84 0.37 15.52 0.59
N ASN A 85 0.95 14.44 0.04
CA ASN A 85 2.12 13.77 0.67
C ASN A 85 3.06 13.02 -0.30
N PRO A 86 3.62 13.69 -1.33
CA PRO A 86 4.59 13.08 -2.26
C PRO A 86 5.83 12.51 -1.55
N SER A 87 6.19 13.05 -0.39
CA SER A 87 7.27 12.56 0.48
C SER A 87 7.02 11.14 1.03
N LEU A 88 5.76 10.75 1.29
CA LEU A 88 5.44 9.39 1.74
C LEU A 88 5.62 8.37 0.62
N LEU A 89 5.19 8.72 -0.60
CA LEU A 89 5.39 7.86 -1.76
C LEU A 89 6.86 7.74 -2.13
N GLU A 90 7.60 8.84 -2.17
CA GLU A 90 9.05 8.79 -2.42
C GLU A 90 9.80 8.01 -1.34
N GLY A 91 9.45 8.21 -0.07
CA GLY A 91 10.00 7.45 1.05
C GLY A 91 9.75 5.95 0.90
N LEU A 92 8.51 5.56 0.60
CA LEU A 92 8.12 4.18 0.34
C LEU A 92 8.89 3.60 -0.85
N LEU A 93 8.89 4.28 -1.99
CA LEU A 93 9.56 3.75 -3.18
C LEU A 93 11.09 3.64 -2.99
N ARG A 94 11.71 4.50 -2.17
CA ARG A 94 13.11 4.36 -1.76
C ARG A 94 13.33 3.17 -0.84
N GLU A 95 12.47 2.95 0.15
CA GLU A 95 12.55 1.77 1.02
C GLU A 95 12.39 0.45 0.24
N LEU A 96 11.57 0.47 -0.82
CA LEU A 96 11.40 -0.66 -1.72
C LEU A 96 12.54 -0.82 -2.74
N GLY A 97 13.52 0.08 -2.76
CA GLY A 97 14.66 0.06 -3.69
C GLY A 97 14.29 0.39 -5.14
N ILE A 98 13.16 1.07 -5.36
CA ILE A 98 12.59 1.35 -6.69
C ILE A 98 13.09 2.71 -7.23
N VAL A 99 13.47 3.63 -6.35
CA VAL A 99 14.06 4.93 -6.72
C VAL A 99 15.44 5.02 -6.11
N ASP A 100 16.43 5.41 -6.90
CA ASP A 100 17.78 5.66 -6.42
C ASP A 100 17.78 6.75 -5.33
N PRO A 101 18.64 6.63 -4.29
CA PRO A 101 18.83 7.71 -3.35
C PRO A 101 19.33 8.96 -4.10
N PRO A 102 18.96 10.17 -3.66
CA PRO A 102 19.45 11.39 -4.28
C PRO A 102 20.98 11.35 -4.23
N ALA A 103 21.62 11.62 -5.37
CA ALA A 103 23.05 11.73 -5.47
C ALA A 103 23.54 12.67 -4.37
N ARG A 104 24.42 12.18 -3.49
CA ARG A 104 25.05 13.04 -2.48
C ARG A 104 25.80 14.14 -3.22
N GLN A 105 25.34 15.38 -3.10
CA GLN A 105 26.11 16.57 -3.49
C GLN A 105 27.21 16.81 -2.47
#